data_AF-A0A8J6MMY4-F1
#
_entry.id   AF-A0A8J6MMY4-F1
#
_cell.length_a   1.000
_cell.length_b   1.000
_cell.length_c   1.000
_cell.angle_alpha   90.00
_cell.angle_beta   90.00
_cell.angle_gamma   90.00
#
_symmetry.space_group_name_H-M   'P 1'
#
loop_
_entity.id
_entity.type
_entity.pdbx_description
1 polymer ?
#
loop_
_entity_poly.entity_id
_entity_poly.type
_entity_poly.pdbx_seq_one_letter_code
_entity_poly.pdbx_strand_id
1 'polypeptide(L)'
;MDKKTGIGLGVLALCVGIFVSKKKFAVDANKPDQVSQLVIQAPIKQEIIEARTDPRSHEAIARERQTYSLQLMTGLKQIDAKKSGSTLTFRFGPKSEAVYCLLGDFDFIKGSVNSLTADVMLISIEPLTGDSSKAIRYRVSMKDIAEGKVFNAQLPVESKSKDYGVYLCTDYQKTNVCSSKKLLSSNEWNTAIRSEKELDRVLYYQMLTVAKENVYLIPSKNWDTKSIDNLKARLAPIIQSPESIDLLKKNIEQLQSVPARVTKDLLELLLPHKASNC
;
A
#
# COMPACT_ATOMS: atom_id res chain seq x y z
N MET A 1 -16.79 65.35 -10.55
CA MET A 1 -16.15 64.79 -11.76
C MET A 1 -15.28 63.63 -11.31
N ASP A 2 -15.46 62.36 -11.64
CA ASP A 2 -16.53 61.62 -12.31
C ASP A 2 -16.51 60.18 -11.79
N LYS A 3 -17.69 59.59 -11.64
CA LYS A 3 -17.95 58.17 -11.32
C LYS A 3 -17.78 57.33 -12.58
N LYS A 4 -17.19 56.13 -12.50
CA LYS A 4 -17.63 54.98 -13.33
C LYS A 4 -17.55 53.64 -12.60
N THR A 5 -18.75 53.22 -12.22
CA THR A 5 -19.23 51.89 -11.86
C THR A 5 -19.19 50.96 -13.08
N GLY A 6 -18.87 49.68 -12.88
CA GLY A 6 -18.99 48.64 -13.91
C GLY A 6 -19.36 47.30 -13.27
N ILE A 7 -20.66 47.10 -13.07
CA ILE A 7 -21.26 45.84 -12.62
C ILE A 7 -21.54 45.00 -13.87
N GLY A 8 -20.99 43.78 -13.92
CA GLY A 8 -21.31 42.80 -14.96
C GLY A 8 -21.82 41.51 -14.32
N LEU A 9 -23.14 41.43 -14.11
CA LEU A 9 -23.85 40.19 -13.81
C LEU A 9 -24.10 39.44 -15.13
N GLY A 10 -23.61 38.21 -15.24
CA GLY A 10 -23.92 37.28 -16.33
C GLY A 10 -24.42 35.96 -15.76
N VAL A 11 -25.74 35.86 -15.57
CA VAL A 11 -26.47 34.63 -15.22
C VAL A 11 -26.64 33.83 -16.51
N LEU A 12 -26.19 32.58 -16.53
CA LEU A 12 -26.56 31.62 -17.56
C LEU A 12 -26.82 30.27 -16.90
N ALA A 13 -28.10 30.07 -16.60
CA ALA A 13 -28.68 28.76 -16.35
C ALA A 13 -28.73 27.98 -17.65
N LEU A 14 -28.36 26.70 -17.64
CA LEU A 14 -28.97 25.75 -18.56
C LEU A 14 -29.04 24.36 -17.92
N CYS A 15 -30.28 23.92 -17.79
CA CYS A 15 -30.71 22.63 -17.29
C CYS A 15 -30.27 21.51 -18.25
N VAL A 16 -29.66 20.44 -17.74
CA VAL A 16 -29.59 19.16 -18.46
C VAL A 16 -30.34 18.13 -17.65
N GLY A 17 -31.40 17.62 -18.29
CA GLY A 17 -32.46 16.83 -17.69
C GLY A 17 -32.07 15.40 -17.34
N ILE A 18 -32.74 14.97 -16.27
CA ILE A 18 -32.77 13.63 -15.71
C ILE A 18 -33.56 12.72 -16.66
N PHE A 19 -32.90 11.74 -17.29
CA PHE A 19 -33.57 10.61 -17.97
C PHE A 19 -33.40 9.34 -17.12
N VAL A 20 -34.38 9.07 -16.26
CA VAL A 20 -34.51 7.80 -15.53
C VAL A 20 -35.47 6.90 -16.29
N SER A 21 -34.92 6.03 -17.15
CA SER A 21 -35.68 4.98 -17.82
C SER A 21 -35.76 3.74 -16.93
N LYS A 22 -36.89 3.56 -16.24
CA LYS A 22 -37.26 2.33 -15.53
C LYS A 22 -37.55 1.22 -16.55
N LYS A 23 -36.64 0.25 -16.72
CA LYS A 23 -36.97 -1.03 -17.38
C LYS A 23 -37.49 -2.01 -16.34
N LYS A 24 -38.76 -2.39 -16.46
CA LYS A 24 -39.38 -3.51 -15.75
C LYS A 24 -38.98 -4.80 -16.46
N PHE A 25 -38.35 -5.72 -15.75
CA PHE A 25 -38.19 -7.10 -16.20
C PHE A 25 -39.50 -7.84 -15.93
N ALA A 26 -40.17 -8.28 -17.00
CA ALA A 26 -41.22 -9.28 -16.92
C ALA A 26 -40.54 -10.65 -16.82
N VAL A 27 -40.89 -11.41 -15.77
CA VAL A 27 -40.52 -12.81 -15.61
C VAL A 27 -41.64 -13.63 -16.23
N ASP A 28 -41.40 -14.19 -17.42
CA ASP A 28 -42.27 -15.20 -18.02
C ASP A 28 -42.05 -16.53 -17.28
N ALA A 29 -42.98 -16.84 -16.38
CA ALA A 29 -43.17 -18.17 -15.84
C ALA A 29 -44.19 -18.90 -16.73
N ASN A 30 -43.70 -19.83 -17.56
CA ASN A 30 -44.38 -21.09 -17.94
C ASN A 30 -43.70 -21.72 -19.17
N LYS A 31 -42.86 -22.74 -18.94
CA LYS A 31 -42.74 -23.86 -19.89
C LYS A 31 -42.67 -25.18 -19.10
N PRO A 32 -43.48 -26.18 -19.49
CA PRO A 32 -43.52 -27.47 -18.83
C PRO A 32 -42.32 -28.35 -19.20
N ASP A 33 -41.97 -29.23 -18.26
CA ASP A 33 -40.87 -30.19 -18.30
C ASP A 33 -40.82 -30.98 -19.61
N GLN A 34 -39.71 -30.80 -20.35
CA GLN A 34 -39.29 -31.77 -21.36
C GLN A 34 -38.47 -32.86 -20.67
N VAL A 35 -39.03 -34.06 -20.68
CA VAL A 35 -38.38 -35.32 -20.29
C VAL A 35 -37.10 -35.49 -21.12
N SER A 36 -35.95 -35.26 -20.48
CA SER A 36 -34.64 -35.58 -21.05
C SER A 36 -34.50 -37.08 -21.23
N GLN A 37 -34.49 -37.53 -22.48
CA GLN A 37 -34.04 -38.86 -22.85
C GLN A 37 -32.55 -39.01 -22.52
N LEU A 38 -32.23 -40.01 -21.71
CA LEU A 38 -30.86 -40.46 -21.44
C LEU A 38 -30.22 -40.96 -22.74
N VAL A 39 -29.48 -40.08 -23.41
CA VAL A 39 -28.53 -40.46 -24.46
C VAL A 39 -27.31 -41.04 -23.76
N ILE A 40 -27.13 -42.36 -23.88
CA ILE A 40 -25.92 -43.06 -23.45
C ILE A 40 -24.78 -42.57 -24.35
N GLN A 41 -24.00 -41.60 -23.85
CA GLN A 41 -22.80 -41.12 -24.52
C GLN A 41 -21.75 -42.24 -24.51
N ALA A 42 -21.27 -42.58 -25.71
CA ALA A 42 -20.13 -43.47 -25.89
C ALA A 42 -18.92 -42.96 -25.08
N PRO A 43 -18.05 -43.85 -24.57
CA PRO A 43 -16.91 -43.45 -23.75
C PRO A 43 -16.03 -42.46 -24.50
N ILE A 44 -15.98 -41.24 -23.99
CA ILE A 44 -15.08 -40.19 -24.45
C ILE A 44 -13.67 -40.73 -24.29
N LYS A 45 -13.00 -40.95 -25.43
CA LYS A 45 -11.59 -41.30 -25.50
C LYS A 45 -10.84 -40.17 -24.78
N GLN A 46 -10.38 -40.44 -23.56
CA GLN A 46 -9.52 -39.51 -22.83
C GLN A 46 -8.23 -39.40 -23.63
N GLU A 47 -8.09 -38.33 -24.41
CA GLU A 47 -6.78 -37.87 -24.82
C GLU A 47 -6.01 -37.60 -23.54
N ILE A 48 -5.00 -38.43 -23.30
CA ILE A 48 -4.01 -38.22 -22.26
C ILE A 48 -3.38 -36.87 -22.59
N ILE A 49 -3.79 -35.84 -21.85
CA ILE A 49 -3.13 -34.54 -21.89
C ILE A 49 -1.73 -34.80 -21.32
N GLU A 50 -0.77 -35.03 -22.19
CA GLU A 50 0.65 -35.02 -21.83
C GLU A 50 0.93 -33.65 -21.20
N ALA A 51 1.05 -33.65 -19.88
CA ALA A 51 1.51 -32.48 -19.15
C ALA A 51 2.88 -32.12 -19.74
N ARG A 52 2.96 -30.97 -20.42
CA ARG A 52 4.21 -30.36 -20.84
C ARG A 52 5.07 -30.16 -19.58
N THR A 53 5.92 -31.13 -19.29
CA THR A 53 7.01 -31.02 -18.33
C THR A 53 8.08 -30.19 -19.00
N ASP A 54 7.95 -28.87 -18.88
CA ASP A 54 9.07 -27.97 -19.11
C ASP A 54 10.22 -28.45 -18.21
N PRO A 55 11.41 -28.78 -18.74
CA PRO A 55 12.52 -29.31 -17.94
C PRO A 55 13.14 -28.17 -17.12
N ARG A 56 12.42 -27.71 -16.10
CA ARG A 56 12.99 -26.85 -15.06
C ARG A 56 14.04 -27.67 -14.33
N SER A 57 15.25 -27.15 -14.23
CA SER A 57 16.33 -27.82 -13.49
C SER A 57 15.87 -28.09 -12.04
N HIS A 58 16.27 -29.24 -11.49
CA HIS A 58 15.96 -29.60 -10.09
C HIS A 58 16.38 -28.49 -9.10
N GLU A 59 17.45 -27.77 -9.41
CA GLU A 59 17.92 -26.62 -8.62
C GLU A 59 16.93 -25.45 -8.63
N ALA A 60 16.33 -25.13 -9.78
CA ALA A 60 15.35 -24.05 -9.87
C ALA A 60 14.11 -24.36 -9.01
N ILE A 61 13.63 -25.61 -9.06
CA ILE A 61 12.50 -26.09 -8.25
C ILE A 61 12.86 -26.04 -6.75
N ALA A 62 14.06 -26.47 -6.37
CA ALA A 62 14.52 -26.43 -4.98
C ALA A 62 14.57 -24.99 -4.43
N ARG A 63 15.08 -24.03 -5.22
CA ARG A 63 15.12 -22.61 -4.84
C ARG A 63 13.72 -22.00 -4.71
N GLU A 64 12.82 -22.36 -5.62
CA GLU A 64 11.42 -21.91 -5.58
C GLU A 64 10.72 -22.42 -4.31
N ARG A 65 10.90 -23.70 -3.98
CA ARG A 65 10.38 -24.30 -2.74
C ARG A 65 10.95 -23.65 -1.48
N GLN A 66 12.25 -23.35 -1.47
CA GLN A 66 12.89 -22.68 -0.34
C GLN A 66 12.32 -21.26 -0.15
N THR A 67 12.14 -20.52 -1.24
CA THR A 67 11.56 -19.17 -1.21
C THR A 67 10.11 -19.19 -0.72
N TYR A 68 9.30 -20.12 -1.24
CA TYR A 68 7.91 -20.31 -0.81
C TYR A 68 7.81 -20.67 0.68
N SER A 69 8.66 -21.61 1.14
CA SER A 69 8.70 -22.00 2.56
C SER A 69 9.10 -20.83 3.45
N LEU A 70 10.05 -20.00 3.00
CA LEU A 70 10.44 -18.80 3.73
C LEU A 70 9.29 -17.80 3.83
N GLN A 71 8.55 -17.55 2.75
CA GLN A 71 7.37 -16.69 2.73
C GLN A 71 6.30 -17.18 3.71
N LEU A 72 5.99 -18.48 3.71
CA LEU A 72 5.01 -19.08 4.62
C LEU A 72 5.42 -18.92 6.10
N MET A 73 6.70 -19.17 6.40
CA MET A 73 7.19 -19.17 7.78
C MET A 73 7.41 -17.77 8.36
N THR A 74 7.70 -16.79 7.51
CA THR A 74 7.99 -15.43 7.96
C THR A 74 6.80 -14.50 7.79
N GLY A 75 5.91 -14.77 6.83
CA GLY A 75 4.89 -13.82 6.38
C GLY A 75 5.41 -12.79 5.37
N LEU A 76 6.62 -13.00 4.83
CA LEU A 76 7.22 -12.18 3.76
C LEU A 76 6.32 -12.20 2.53
N LYS A 77 5.99 -11.02 2.00
CA LYS A 77 5.20 -10.89 0.77
C LYS A 77 6.07 -10.32 -0.34
N GLN A 78 6.06 -10.95 -1.50
CA GLN A 78 6.69 -10.39 -2.69
C GLN A 78 5.76 -9.36 -3.33
N ILE A 79 6.30 -8.23 -3.73
CA ILE A 79 5.62 -7.21 -4.52
C ILE A 79 5.89 -7.51 -6.00
N ASP A 80 4.84 -7.51 -6.83
CA ASP A 80 4.99 -7.65 -8.28
C ASP A 80 5.68 -6.40 -8.85
N ALA A 81 7.00 -6.52 -9.06
CA ALA A 81 7.85 -5.46 -9.56
C ALA A 81 8.40 -5.84 -10.93
N LYS A 82 8.33 -4.90 -11.87
CA LYS A 82 8.84 -5.08 -13.23
C LYS A 82 10.26 -4.54 -13.31
N LYS A 83 11.20 -5.39 -13.74
CA LYS A 83 12.57 -4.96 -14.03
C LYS A 83 12.62 -4.22 -15.36
N SER A 84 13.21 -3.02 -15.35
CA SER A 84 13.50 -2.22 -16.54
C SER A 84 14.94 -1.73 -16.46
N GLY A 85 15.85 -2.39 -17.17
CA GLY A 85 17.28 -2.11 -17.07
C GLY A 85 17.82 -2.37 -15.65
N SER A 86 18.28 -1.32 -14.99
CA SER A 86 18.86 -1.36 -13.64
C SER A 86 17.87 -0.99 -12.52
N THR A 87 16.57 -0.87 -12.82
CA THR A 87 15.56 -0.52 -11.82
C THR A 87 14.43 -1.56 -11.74
N LEU A 88 13.85 -1.68 -10.55
CA LEU A 88 12.60 -2.40 -10.28
C LEU A 88 11.50 -1.36 -10.11
N THR A 89 10.45 -1.47 -10.93
CA THR A 89 9.28 -0.58 -10.89
C THR A 89 8.09 -1.31 -10.30
N PHE A 90 7.44 -0.71 -9.29
CA PHE A 90 6.20 -1.23 -8.71
C PHE A 90 5.27 -0.10 -8.30
N ARG A 91 4.00 -0.43 -8.09
CA ARG A 91 2.97 0.53 -7.70
C ARG A 91 2.75 0.51 -6.20
N PHE A 92 2.56 1.69 -5.62
CA PHE A 92 2.19 1.80 -4.22
C PHE A 92 1.35 3.05 -3.93
N GLY A 93 0.59 3.05 -2.85
CA GLY A 93 -0.18 4.21 -2.44
C GLY A 93 -0.89 4.02 -1.10
N PRO A 94 -1.34 5.11 -0.48
CA PRO A 94 -2.19 5.03 0.70
C PRO A 94 -3.55 4.45 0.35
N LYS A 95 -4.16 3.76 1.32
CA LYS A 95 -5.51 3.22 1.21
C LYS A 95 -6.26 3.52 2.50
N SER A 96 -7.25 4.40 2.41
CA SER A 96 -8.19 4.60 3.51
C SER A 96 -9.17 3.43 3.60
N GLU A 97 -9.31 2.83 4.77
CA GLU A 97 -10.15 1.64 5.01
C GLU A 97 -11.03 1.82 6.24
N ALA A 98 -12.34 1.60 6.11
CA ALA A 98 -13.27 1.81 7.21
C ALA A 98 -13.11 0.72 8.28
N VAL A 99 -13.02 1.10 9.56
CA VAL A 99 -12.83 0.22 10.72
C VAL A 99 -13.85 0.49 11.83
N TYR A 100 -15.06 -0.08 11.69
CA TYR A 100 -16.13 0.02 12.70
C TYR A 100 -16.25 1.42 13.35
N CYS A 101 -16.69 1.52 14.61
CA CYS A 101 -16.89 2.79 15.32
C CYS A 101 -15.65 3.26 16.07
N LEU A 102 -14.45 3.09 15.50
CA LEU A 102 -13.18 3.52 16.08
C LEU A 102 -12.50 4.54 15.18
N LEU A 103 -11.90 5.57 15.77
CA LEU A 103 -11.01 6.48 15.04
C LEU A 103 -9.75 5.72 14.64
N GLY A 104 -9.31 5.90 13.40
CA GLY A 104 -8.09 5.30 12.88
C GLY A 104 -7.07 6.34 12.41
N ASP A 105 -5.91 5.85 11.93
CA ASP A 105 -4.79 6.68 11.49
C ASP A 105 -5.23 7.79 10.52
N PHE A 106 -6.13 7.49 9.57
CA PHE A 106 -6.60 8.48 8.61
C PHE A 106 -7.37 9.63 9.28
N ASP A 107 -8.21 9.34 10.28
CA ASP A 107 -8.97 10.37 10.99
C ASP A 107 -8.05 11.28 11.79
N PHE A 108 -7.05 10.71 12.46
CA PHE A 108 -6.07 11.46 13.23
C PHE A 108 -5.19 12.34 12.34
N ILE A 109 -4.68 11.79 11.23
CA ILE A 109 -3.89 12.58 10.27
C ILE A 109 -4.75 13.71 9.69
N LYS A 110 -6.00 13.43 9.32
CA LYS A 110 -6.95 14.45 8.84
C LYS A 110 -7.15 15.58 9.86
N GLY A 111 -7.25 15.24 11.15
CA GLY A 111 -7.36 16.23 12.23
C GLY A 111 -6.07 17.00 12.52
N SER A 112 -4.91 16.51 12.07
CA SER A 112 -3.60 17.15 12.29
C SER A 112 -3.19 18.14 11.21
N VAL A 113 -3.96 18.26 10.12
CA VAL A 113 -3.65 19.17 9.01
C VAL A 113 -4.63 20.34 8.93
N ASN A 114 -4.11 21.52 8.63
CA ASN A 114 -4.91 22.75 8.49
C ASN A 114 -5.63 22.84 7.13
N SER A 115 -5.21 22.06 6.13
CA SER A 115 -5.79 22.08 4.79
C SER A 115 -5.78 20.69 4.16
N LEU A 116 -6.90 20.30 3.57
CA LEU A 116 -7.02 19.01 2.89
C LEU A 116 -6.33 18.99 1.52
N THR A 117 -6.11 20.16 0.91
CA THR A 117 -5.58 20.29 -0.45
C THR A 117 -4.12 20.75 -0.48
N ALA A 118 -3.56 21.16 0.67
CA ALA A 118 -2.16 21.55 0.73
C ALA A 118 -1.25 20.31 0.77
N ASP A 119 -0.16 20.37 0.00
CA ASP A 119 0.84 19.30 -0.11
C ASP A 119 1.83 19.31 1.08
N VAL A 120 1.28 19.18 2.29
CA VAL A 120 2.00 19.26 3.56
C VAL A 120 2.50 17.91 4.06
N MET A 121 2.17 16.81 3.37
CA MET A 121 2.67 15.49 3.71
C MET A 121 3.63 14.98 2.64
N LEU A 122 4.44 14.02 3.06
CA LEU A 122 5.43 13.36 2.25
C LEU A 122 5.28 11.84 2.42
N ILE A 123 5.11 11.16 1.31
CA ILE A 123 5.30 9.71 1.21
C ILE A 123 6.69 9.48 0.64
N SER A 124 7.52 8.73 1.35
CA SER A 124 8.88 8.45 0.89
C SER A 124 9.27 6.98 1.04
N ILE A 125 10.15 6.53 0.15
CA ILE A 125 10.86 5.25 0.26
C ILE A 125 12.33 5.58 0.42
N GLU A 126 12.86 5.40 1.62
CA GLU A 126 14.21 5.85 2.00
C GLU A 126 15.08 4.64 2.36
N PRO A 127 16.35 4.59 1.88
CA PRO A 127 17.24 3.51 2.27
C PRO A 127 17.53 3.61 3.76
N LEU A 128 17.47 2.49 4.48
CA LEU A 128 17.72 2.48 5.93
C LEU A 128 19.20 2.70 6.28
N THR A 129 20.09 2.45 5.32
CA THR A 129 21.53 2.67 5.45
C THR A 129 22.11 3.23 4.16
N GLY A 130 23.29 3.85 4.21
CA GLY A 130 23.99 4.34 3.03
C GLY A 130 23.41 5.63 2.46
N ASP A 131 23.40 5.76 1.13
CA ASP A 131 23.12 7.02 0.44
C ASP A 131 21.63 7.37 0.38
N SER A 132 21.23 8.40 1.14
CA SER A 132 19.87 8.93 1.20
C SER A 132 19.43 9.70 -0.07
N SER A 133 20.34 9.97 -1.01
CA SER A 133 20.01 10.55 -2.31
C SER A 133 19.11 9.63 -3.13
N LYS A 134 19.22 8.31 -2.93
CA LYS A 134 18.43 7.27 -3.61
C LYS A 134 16.97 7.16 -3.12
N ALA A 135 16.55 8.02 -2.20
CA ALA A 135 15.19 8.00 -1.70
C ALA A 135 14.19 8.53 -2.72
N ILE A 136 13.05 7.84 -2.82
CA ILE A 136 11.92 8.22 -3.66
C ILE A 136 10.95 9.02 -2.80
N ARG A 137 10.40 10.12 -3.33
CA ARG A 137 9.66 11.11 -2.54
C ARG A 137 8.46 11.63 -3.33
N TYR A 138 7.29 11.61 -2.72
CA TYR A 138 6.06 12.16 -3.28
C TYR A 138 5.41 13.07 -2.25
N ARG A 139 5.25 14.35 -2.61
CA ARG A 139 4.40 15.24 -1.84
C ARG A 139 2.94 14.92 -2.11
N VAL A 140 2.17 14.87 -1.04
CA VAL A 140 0.75 14.52 -1.11
C VAL A 140 -0.05 15.42 -0.19
N SER A 141 -1.28 15.69 -0.63
CA SER A 141 -2.31 16.33 0.20
C SER A 141 -3.18 15.27 0.89
N MET A 142 -3.99 15.67 1.89
CA MET A 142 -4.96 14.73 2.49
C MET A 142 -6.01 14.28 1.49
N LYS A 143 -6.32 15.12 0.50
CA LYS A 143 -7.18 14.74 -0.62
C LYS A 143 -6.56 13.60 -1.43
N ASP A 144 -5.29 13.69 -1.78
CA ASP A 144 -4.58 12.60 -2.49
C ASP A 144 -4.62 11.28 -1.70
N ILE A 145 -4.47 11.35 -0.38
CA ILE A 145 -4.57 10.19 0.52
C ILE A 145 -5.99 9.61 0.52
N ALA A 146 -7.00 10.46 0.67
CA ALA A 146 -8.41 10.06 0.69
C ALA A 146 -8.85 9.39 -0.63
N GLU A 147 -8.35 9.90 -1.76
CA GLU A 147 -8.61 9.36 -3.10
C GLU A 147 -7.78 8.11 -3.42
N GLY A 148 -6.82 7.74 -2.55
CA GLY A 148 -5.97 6.57 -2.74
C GLY A 148 -5.00 6.72 -3.91
N LYS A 149 -4.40 7.90 -4.06
CA LYS A 149 -3.47 8.20 -5.16
C LYS A 149 -2.33 7.19 -5.23
N VAL A 150 -2.11 6.63 -6.41
CA VAL A 150 -1.09 5.59 -6.65
C VAL A 150 0.14 6.20 -7.32
N PHE A 151 1.32 5.77 -6.88
CA PHE A 151 2.63 6.17 -7.37
C PHE A 151 3.38 4.98 -7.96
N ASN A 152 4.28 5.26 -8.90
CA ASN A 152 5.20 4.29 -9.46
C ASN A 152 6.58 4.49 -8.82
N ALA A 153 6.96 3.61 -7.89
CA ALA A 153 8.29 3.62 -7.29
C ALA A 153 9.30 2.94 -8.21
N GLN A 154 10.51 3.48 -8.30
CA GLN A 154 11.65 2.90 -9.02
C GLN A 154 12.84 2.71 -8.08
N LEU A 155 13.11 1.48 -7.68
CA LEU A 155 14.25 1.17 -6.83
C LEU A 155 15.39 0.57 -7.66
N PRO A 156 16.67 0.87 -7.35
CA PRO A 156 17.79 0.27 -8.05
C PRO A 156 17.86 -1.24 -7.79
N VAL A 157 18.22 -1.99 -8.83
CA VAL A 157 18.69 -3.37 -8.69
C VAL A 157 20.11 -3.31 -8.13
N GLU A 158 20.33 -3.88 -6.96
CA GLU A 158 21.65 -3.94 -6.32
C GLU A 158 22.14 -5.40 -6.25
N SER A 159 23.46 -5.59 -6.33
CA SER A 159 24.08 -6.92 -6.23
C SER A 159 23.95 -7.53 -4.83
N LYS A 160 23.83 -6.66 -3.82
CA LYS A 160 23.53 -7.01 -2.43
C LYS A 160 22.12 -6.57 -2.08
N SER A 161 21.53 -7.23 -1.10
CA SER A 161 20.26 -6.81 -0.55
C SER A 161 20.32 -5.41 0.01
N LYS A 162 19.23 -4.67 -0.15
CA LYS A 162 19.08 -3.29 0.31
C LYS A 162 17.76 -3.11 1.03
N ASP A 163 17.83 -2.63 2.26
CA ASP A 163 16.64 -2.38 3.07
C ASP A 163 16.18 -0.92 2.95
N TYR A 164 14.86 -0.75 2.85
CA TYR A 164 14.20 0.53 2.69
C TYR A 164 13.07 0.68 3.71
N GLY A 165 12.88 1.90 4.21
CA GLY A 165 11.68 2.30 4.94
C GLY A 165 10.72 3.03 4.02
N VAL A 166 9.45 2.64 4.06
CA VAL A 166 8.33 3.36 3.46
C VAL A 166 7.67 4.18 4.56
N TYR A 167 7.70 5.50 4.41
CA TYR A 167 7.22 6.45 5.40
C TYR A 167 6.05 7.25 4.84
N LEU A 168 5.11 7.59 5.74
CA LEU A 168 4.24 8.75 5.58
C LEU A 168 4.55 9.69 6.73
N CYS A 169 4.89 10.94 6.41
CA CYS A 169 5.15 11.96 7.40
C CYS A 169 4.51 13.30 7.01
N THR A 170 4.25 14.14 8.00
CA THR A 170 4.06 15.57 7.80
C THR A 170 5.41 16.22 7.52
N ASP A 171 5.42 17.17 6.59
CA ASP A 171 6.62 17.85 6.08
C ASP A 171 6.33 19.32 5.74
N TYR A 172 5.83 20.06 6.74
CA TYR A 172 5.51 21.49 6.62
C TYR A 172 6.76 22.32 6.36
N GLN A 173 7.90 21.94 6.93
CA GLN A 173 9.18 22.62 6.70
C GLN A 173 9.83 22.26 5.36
N LYS A 174 9.20 21.35 4.61
CA LYS A 174 9.67 20.90 3.29
C LYS A 174 11.09 20.32 3.30
N THR A 175 11.45 19.58 4.35
CA THR A 175 12.78 18.95 4.45
C THR A 175 12.96 17.82 3.44
N ASN A 176 11.86 17.29 2.88
CA ASN A 176 11.87 16.16 1.96
C ASN A 176 12.48 14.89 2.57
N VAL A 177 12.50 14.74 3.89
CA VAL A 177 13.03 13.54 4.56
C VAL A 177 12.10 13.13 5.69
N CYS A 178 11.63 11.90 5.73
CA CYS A 178 10.82 11.36 6.81
C CYS A 178 11.66 10.62 7.86
N SER A 179 12.71 9.89 7.47
CA SER A 179 13.47 9.01 8.39
C SER A 179 14.11 9.74 9.58
N SER A 180 14.43 11.03 9.44
CA SER A 180 15.01 11.85 10.50
C SER A 180 13.98 12.54 11.40
N LYS A 181 12.69 12.46 11.07
CA LYS A 181 11.62 13.10 11.85
C LYS A 181 11.27 12.26 13.08
N LYS A 182 10.78 12.93 14.12
CA LYS A 182 10.28 12.26 15.33
C LYS A 182 9.05 11.41 14.95
N LEU A 183 9.00 10.18 15.45
CA LEU A 183 7.82 9.32 15.33
C LEU A 183 6.70 9.86 16.23
N LEU A 184 5.48 9.96 15.71
CA LEU A 184 4.33 10.33 16.50
C LEU A 184 3.74 9.08 17.16
N SER A 185 3.89 8.95 18.48
CA SER A 185 3.31 7.81 19.16
C SER A 185 1.79 7.92 19.25
N SER A 186 1.08 6.79 19.30
CA SER A 186 -0.38 6.79 19.38
C SER A 186 -0.94 7.57 20.58
N ASN A 187 -0.17 7.68 21.66
CA ASN A 187 -0.54 8.42 22.86
C ASN A 187 -0.39 9.94 22.71
N GLU A 188 0.40 10.40 21.74
CA GLU A 188 0.68 11.82 21.48
C GLU A 188 -0.31 12.43 20.45
N TRP A 189 -1.20 11.65 19.83
CA TRP A 189 -2.13 12.17 18.81
C TRP A 189 -2.97 13.36 19.29
N ASN A 190 -3.49 13.30 20.52
CA ASN A 190 -4.36 14.34 21.07
C ASN A 190 -3.61 15.66 21.33
N THR A 191 -2.29 15.59 21.60
CA THR A 191 -1.47 16.77 21.89
C THR A 191 -0.80 17.32 20.64
N ALA A 192 -0.45 16.46 19.67
CA ALA A 192 0.22 16.85 18.43
C ALA A 192 -0.62 17.75 17.52
N ILE A 193 -1.95 17.67 17.60
CA ILE A 193 -2.88 18.53 16.84
C ILE A 193 -2.74 20.03 17.21
N ARG A 194 -2.13 20.37 18.35
CA ARG A 194 -2.21 21.72 18.93
C ARG A 194 -1.02 22.66 18.68
N SER A 195 0.05 22.24 18.00
CA SER A 195 1.27 23.07 17.87
C SER A 195 1.92 22.99 16.48
N GLU A 196 1.96 24.13 15.77
CA GLU A 196 2.50 24.21 14.40
C GLU A 196 4.02 23.93 14.29
N LYS A 197 4.79 24.22 15.35
CA LYS A 197 6.26 24.02 15.38
C LYS A 197 6.66 22.55 15.57
N GLU A 198 5.74 21.72 16.02
CA GLU A 198 5.95 20.30 16.28
C GLU A 198 5.27 19.40 15.25
N LEU A 199 4.84 19.98 14.11
CA LEU A 199 4.02 19.23 13.16
C LEU A 199 4.79 18.19 12.36
N ASP A 200 6.08 18.38 12.07
CA ASP A 200 6.85 17.45 11.24
C ASP A 200 7.14 16.16 12.01
N ARG A 201 6.39 15.11 11.68
CA ARG A 201 6.36 13.83 12.38
C ARG A 201 6.15 12.69 11.40
N VAL A 202 6.72 11.54 11.70
CA VAL A 202 6.38 10.29 11.01
C VAL A 202 5.07 9.75 11.58
N LEU A 203 4.15 9.40 10.70
CA LEU A 203 2.81 8.93 11.01
C LEU A 203 2.63 7.45 10.64
N TYR A 204 3.43 6.96 9.68
CA TYR A 204 3.40 5.59 9.19
C TYR A 204 4.81 5.09 8.89
N TYR A 205 5.05 3.81 9.16
CA TYR A 205 6.29 3.14 8.77
C TYR A 205 6.04 1.69 8.34
N GLN A 206 6.71 1.30 7.26
CA GLN A 206 6.77 -0.08 6.80
C GLN A 206 8.16 -0.37 6.24
N MET A 207 8.70 -1.57 6.43
CA MET A 207 9.99 -1.97 5.84
C MET A 207 9.78 -2.77 4.54
N LEU A 208 10.59 -2.44 3.54
CA LEU A 208 10.79 -3.21 2.30
C LEU A 208 12.25 -3.66 2.20
N THR A 209 12.48 -4.72 1.45
CA THR A 209 13.82 -5.17 1.09
C THR A 209 13.87 -5.46 -0.41
N VAL A 210 14.84 -4.86 -1.10
CA VAL A 210 15.21 -5.23 -2.46
C VAL A 210 16.30 -6.29 -2.36
N ALA A 211 16.06 -7.47 -2.92
CA ALA A 211 17.04 -8.54 -2.96
C ALA A 211 17.02 -9.24 -4.31
N LYS A 212 18.16 -9.22 -5.00
CA LYS A 212 18.29 -9.65 -6.40
C LYS A 212 17.37 -8.81 -7.28
N GLU A 213 16.38 -9.42 -7.92
CA GLU A 213 15.44 -8.76 -8.85
C GLU A 213 14.03 -8.65 -8.26
N ASN A 214 13.90 -8.78 -6.94
CA ASN A 214 12.61 -8.80 -6.26
C ASN A 214 12.54 -7.73 -5.18
N VAL A 215 11.32 -7.23 -4.96
CA VAL A 215 10.99 -6.36 -3.84
C VAL A 215 10.10 -7.14 -2.87
N TYR A 216 10.48 -7.17 -1.60
CA TYR A 216 9.75 -7.86 -0.55
C TYR A 216 9.24 -6.89 0.50
N LEU A 217 7.99 -7.08 0.89
CA LEU A 217 7.38 -6.45 2.05
C LEU A 217 7.69 -7.30 3.29
N ILE A 218 8.45 -6.72 4.22
CA ILE A 218 8.77 -7.35 5.50
C ILE A 218 7.54 -7.25 6.41
N PRO A 219 7.11 -8.34 7.05
CA PRO A 219 5.90 -8.32 7.86
C PRO A 219 6.09 -7.47 9.13
N SER A 220 5.24 -6.46 9.26
CA SER A 220 5.09 -5.65 10.45
C SER A 220 3.94 -6.22 11.28
N LYS A 221 4.22 -6.77 12.45
CA LYS A 221 3.22 -7.17 13.45
C LYS A 221 3.81 -6.86 14.82
N ASN A 222 2.98 -6.88 15.87
CA ASN A 222 3.51 -6.84 17.22
C ASN A 222 4.25 -8.15 17.48
N TRP A 223 5.58 -8.08 17.56
CA TRP A 223 6.46 -9.22 17.72
C TRP A 223 7.07 -9.20 19.12
N ASP A 224 6.99 -10.33 19.83
CA ASP A 224 7.84 -10.54 20.99
C ASP A 224 9.31 -10.67 20.58
N THR A 225 10.23 -10.56 21.54
CA THR A 225 11.68 -10.63 21.28
C THR A 225 12.08 -11.93 20.59
N LYS A 226 11.53 -13.07 21.02
CA LYS A 226 11.84 -14.39 20.44
C LYS A 226 11.42 -14.47 18.97
N SER A 227 10.27 -13.89 18.62
CA SER A 227 9.75 -13.87 17.27
C SER A 227 10.56 -12.95 16.37
N ILE A 228 11.05 -11.82 16.88
CA ILE A 228 12.01 -10.95 16.16
C ILE A 228 13.32 -11.68 15.88
N ASP A 229 13.89 -12.36 16.87
CA ASP A 229 15.15 -13.10 16.67
C ASP A 229 14.98 -14.21 15.64
N ASN A 230 13.86 -14.93 15.69
CA ASN A 230 13.50 -15.92 14.68
C ASN A 230 13.32 -15.29 13.29
N LEU A 231 12.70 -14.12 13.21
CA LEU A 231 12.51 -13.39 11.96
C LEU A 231 13.86 -12.96 11.36
N LYS A 232 14.75 -12.38 12.17
CA LYS A 232 16.11 -12.00 11.77
C LYS A 232 16.87 -13.20 11.22
N ALA A 233 16.89 -14.32 11.94
CA ALA A 233 17.59 -15.53 11.53
C ALA A 233 17.08 -16.08 10.19
N ARG A 234 15.75 -16.11 10.01
CA ARG A 234 15.13 -16.60 8.77
C ARG A 234 15.33 -15.66 7.60
N LEU A 235 15.31 -14.35 7.85
CA LEU A 235 15.43 -13.33 6.81
C LEU A 235 16.86 -12.92 6.49
N ALA A 236 17.86 -13.34 7.27
CA ALA A 236 19.27 -13.03 7.07
C ALA A 236 19.78 -13.20 5.61
N PRO A 237 19.32 -14.19 4.82
CA PRO A 237 19.74 -14.31 3.41
C PRO A 237 19.13 -13.27 2.46
N ILE A 238 18.10 -12.55 2.90
CA ILE A 238 17.30 -11.62 2.08
C ILE A 238 17.50 -10.18 2.53
N ILE A 239 17.56 -9.90 3.83
CA ILE A 239 17.71 -8.53 4.35
C ILE A 239 19.15 -8.03 4.22
N GLN A 240 19.31 -6.70 4.24
CA GLN A 240 20.63 -6.10 4.25
C GLN A 240 21.33 -6.31 5.60
N SER A 241 20.62 -6.10 6.71
CA SER A 241 21.19 -6.33 8.04
C SER A 241 20.12 -6.60 9.13
N PRO A 242 20.47 -7.34 10.19
CA PRO A 242 19.56 -7.60 11.32
C PRO A 242 19.08 -6.33 12.03
N GLU A 243 19.90 -5.28 12.06
CA GLU A 243 19.58 -3.99 12.68
C GLU A 243 18.39 -3.30 12.00
N SER A 244 18.16 -3.55 10.71
CA SER A 244 16.96 -3.08 10.00
C SER A 244 15.68 -3.66 10.60
N ILE A 245 15.72 -4.91 11.08
CA ILE A 245 14.57 -5.55 11.76
C ILE A 245 14.38 -4.98 13.17
N ASP A 246 15.45 -4.59 13.86
CA ASP A 246 15.34 -3.88 15.14
C ASP A 246 14.70 -2.50 14.97
N LEU A 247 15.09 -1.77 13.92
CA LEU A 247 14.45 -0.51 13.57
C LEU A 247 12.97 -0.71 13.22
N LEU A 248 12.65 -1.78 12.48
CA LEU A 248 11.27 -2.16 12.19
C LEU A 248 10.47 -2.40 13.46
N LYS A 249 10.99 -3.20 14.39
CA LYS A 249 10.35 -3.47 15.70
C LYS A 249 10.09 -2.15 16.43
N LYS A 250 11.12 -1.33 16.62
CA LYS A 250 11.04 -0.05 17.32
C LYS A 250 9.97 0.86 16.72
N ASN A 251 9.95 1.00 15.40
CA ASN A 251 9.03 1.91 14.73
C ASN A 251 7.58 1.40 14.81
N ILE A 252 7.34 0.10 14.66
CA ILE A 252 5.99 -0.48 14.80
C ILE A 252 5.48 -0.34 16.23
N GLU A 253 6.31 -0.62 17.24
CA GLU A 253 5.92 -0.49 18.64
C GLU A 253 5.52 0.94 19.00
N GLN A 254 6.22 1.93 18.44
CA GLN A 254 5.95 3.33 18.71
C GLN A 254 4.77 3.89 17.91
N LEU A 255 4.70 3.63 16.60
CA LEU A 255 3.67 4.18 15.71
C LEU A 255 2.37 3.38 15.73
N GLN A 256 2.45 2.08 16.02
CA GLN A 256 1.33 1.13 15.99
C GLN A 256 0.55 1.12 14.66
N SER A 257 1.21 1.49 13.56
CA SER A 257 0.60 1.57 12.24
C SER A 257 0.04 0.23 11.78
N VAL A 258 -1.08 0.26 11.04
CA VAL A 258 -1.61 -0.94 10.42
C VAL A 258 -0.65 -1.45 9.33
N PRO A 259 -0.32 -2.76 9.33
CA PRO A 259 0.63 -3.32 8.37
C PRO A 259 0.19 -3.09 6.92
N ALA A 260 1.15 -2.74 6.05
CA ALA A 260 0.85 -2.64 4.62
C ALA A 260 0.42 -4.01 4.06
N ARG A 261 -0.29 -4.00 2.94
CA ARG A 261 -0.62 -5.23 2.22
C ARG A 261 -0.29 -5.12 0.74
N VAL A 262 -0.02 -6.27 0.13
CA VAL A 262 0.15 -6.38 -1.31
C VAL A 262 -1.14 -6.95 -1.88
N THR A 263 -1.79 -6.20 -2.77
CA THR A 263 -3.02 -6.60 -3.46
C THR A 263 -2.75 -6.57 -4.95
N LYS A 264 -2.68 -7.74 -5.59
CA LYS A 264 -2.29 -7.90 -7.00
C LYS A 264 -0.91 -7.28 -7.26
N ASP A 265 -0.85 -6.11 -7.90
CA ASP A 265 0.34 -5.35 -8.31
C ASP A 265 0.58 -4.09 -7.46
N LEU A 266 -0.20 -3.88 -6.39
CA LEU A 266 -0.20 -2.66 -5.59
C LEU A 266 0.21 -2.93 -4.14
N LEU A 267 1.22 -2.20 -3.67
CA LEU A 267 1.51 -2.06 -2.24
C LEU A 267 0.58 -0.99 -1.64
N GLU A 268 -0.36 -1.40 -0.79
CA GLU A 268 -1.32 -0.55 -0.12
C GLU A 268 -0.83 -0.21 1.30
N LEU A 269 -0.65 1.08 1.58
CA LEU A 269 -0.36 1.62 2.92
C LEU A 269 -1.69 1.87 3.61
N LEU A 270 -2.09 0.98 4.51
CA LEU A 270 -3.42 1.00 5.12
C LEU A 270 -3.51 2.11 6.15
N LEU A 271 -4.54 2.96 6.02
CA LEU A 271 -4.85 4.05 6.93
C LEU A 271 -6.31 3.91 7.38
N PRO A 272 -6.57 3.31 8.54
CA PRO A 272 -7.93 3.07 8.99
C PRO A 272 -8.71 4.37 9.26
N HIS A 273 -10.02 4.37 9.06
CA HIS A 273 -10.92 5.46 9.46
C HIS A 273 -12.24 4.95 10.07
N LYS A 274 -12.89 5.78 10.87
CA LYS A 274 -14.22 5.51 11.43
C LYS A 274 -15.26 5.37 10.32
N ALA A 275 -16.03 4.28 10.35
CA ALA A 275 -17.10 4.06 9.38
C ALA A 275 -18.19 5.15 9.48
N SER A 276 -18.82 5.51 8.36
CA SER A 276 -19.82 6.59 8.29
C SER A 276 -21.16 6.28 8.96
N ASN A 277 -21.44 5.01 9.26
CA ASN A 277 -22.63 4.54 9.97
C ASN A 277 -22.43 4.45 11.49
N CYS A 278 -21.33 5.04 11.98
CA CYS A 278 -21.02 5.31 13.37
C CYS A 278 -21.03 6.83 13.60
#